data_AF-A0A820R794-F1
#
_entry.id   AF-A0A820R794-F1
#
_cell.length_a   1.000
_cell.length_b   1.000
_cell.length_c   1.000
_cell.angle_alpha   90.00
_cell.angle_beta   90.00
_cell.angle_gamma   90.00
#
_symmetry.space_group_name_H-M   'P 1'
#
loop_
_entity.id
_entity.type
_entity.pdbx_description
1 polymer ?
#
loop_
_entity_poly.entity_id
_entity_poly.type
_entity_poly.pdbx_seq_one_letter_code
_entity_poly.pdbx_strand_id
1 'polypeptide(L)'
;MILLFNSCAQLKTKEALDLVKRISNQIPKSFYSNPRLLTSLLDALMKCGDVAHAESLFYSSKEKVLPMYGAMMKGINRLNIYDNAELAMSQLFISF
;
A
#
# COMPACT_ATOMS: atom_id res chain seq x y z
N MET A 1 13.26 -1.56 7.19
CA MET A 1 11.88 -1.01 7.02
C MET A 1 11.06 -1.83 6.02
N ILE A 2 11.53 -2.03 4.78
CA ILE A 2 10.86 -2.92 3.79
C ILE A 2 10.58 -4.33 4.35
N LEU A 3 11.60 -4.98 4.95
CA LEU A 3 11.45 -6.31 5.53
C LEU A 3 10.38 -6.34 6.65
N LEU A 4 10.34 -5.31 7.49
CA LEU A 4 9.34 -5.19 8.56
C LEU A 4 7.93 -5.13 7.98
N PHE A 5 7.70 -4.32 6.94
CA PHE A 5 6.40 -4.24 6.29
C PHE A 5 6.01 -5.56 5.63
N ASN A 6 6.95 -6.22 4.94
CA ASN A 6 6.71 -7.55 4.36
C ASN A 6 6.38 -8.60 5.42
N SER A 7 7.00 -8.56 6.60
CA SER A 7 6.66 -9.44 7.72
C SER A 7 5.27 -9.13 8.28
N CYS A 8 4.95 -7.85 8.53
CA CYS A 8 3.63 -7.44 9.00
C CYS A 8 2.51 -7.86 8.04
N ALA A 9 2.75 -7.67 6.73
CA ALA A 9 1.86 -8.10 5.66
C ALA A 9 1.55 -9.60 5.67
N GLN A 10 2.48 -10.44 6.15
CA GLN A 10 2.26 -11.88 6.27
C GLN A 10 1.44 -12.25 7.50
N LEU A 11 1.64 -11.54 8.61
CA LEU A 11 0.93 -11.77 9.87
C LEU A 11 -0.55 -11.39 9.78
N LYS A 12 -0.88 -10.28 9.10
CA LYS A 12 -2.27 -9.84 8.86
C LYS A 12 -3.09 -9.67 10.15
N THR A 13 -2.44 -9.28 11.25
CA THR A 13 -3.09 -9.05 12.55
C THR A 13 -3.25 -7.56 12.83
N LYS A 14 -4.05 -7.23 13.85
CA LYS A 14 -4.26 -5.85 14.29
C LYS A 14 -2.99 -5.26 14.90
N GLU A 15 -2.21 -6.06 15.62
CA GLU A 15 -0.93 -5.65 16.22
C GLU A 15 0.09 -5.31 15.13
N ALA A 16 0.08 -6.09 14.04
CA ALA A 16 0.89 -5.78 12.86
C ALA A 16 0.46 -4.46 12.23
N LEU A 17 -0.85 -4.18 12.14
CA LEU A 17 -1.35 -2.90 11.64
C LEU A 17 -0.90 -1.72 12.51
N ASP A 18 -1.04 -1.83 13.83
CA ASP A 18 -0.66 -0.78 14.77
C ASP A 18 0.85 -0.47 14.68
N LEU A 19 1.67 -1.51 14.50
CA LEU A 19 3.10 -1.36 14.25
C LEU A 19 3.36 -0.67 12.91
N VAL A 20 2.70 -1.08 11.83
CA VAL A 20 2.84 -0.46 10.49
C VAL A 20 2.53 1.03 10.57
N LYS A 21 1.42 1.43 11.21
CA LYS A 21 1.00 2.82 11.40
C LYS A 21 2.00 3.64 12.22
N ARG A 22 2.46 3.06 13.34
CA ARG A 22 3.41 3.73 14.22
C ARG A 22 4.71 4.01 13.50
N ILE A 23 5.22 3.03 12.74
CA ILE A 23 6.45 3.18 11.98
C ILE A 23 6.23 4.13 10.79
N SER A 24 5.11 4.05 10.07
CA SER A 24 4.84 4.93 8.92
C SER A 24 4.85 6.41 9.31
N ASN A 25 4.33 6.75 10.49
CA ASN A 25 4.33 8.12 11.00
C ASN A 25 5.74 8.64 11.39
N GLN A 26 6.71 7.75 11.54
CA GLN A 26 8.10 8.09 11.87
C GLN A 26 9.03 8.08 10.65
N ILE A 27 8.52 7.74 9.46
CA ILE A 27 9.33 7.69 8.24
C ILE A 27 9.69 9.11 7.80
N PRO A 28 10.98 9.42 7.58
CA PRO A 28 11.36 10.71 7.03
C PRO A 28 10.79 10.91 5.62
N LYS A 29 10.35 12.13 5.29
CA LYS A 29 9.74 12.44 3.98
C LYS A 29 10.58 12.03 2.77
N SER A 30 11.91 12.03 2.88
CA SER A 30 12.84 11.57 1.83
C SER A 30 12.64 10.11 1.42
N PHE A 31 12.14 9.26 2.32
CA PHE A 31 11.90 7.84 2.05
C PHE A 31 10.61 7.61 1.25
N TYR A 32 9.68 8.57 1.22
CA TYR A 32 8.50 8.52 0.36
C TYR A 32 8.85 8.68 -1.13
N SER A 33 10.10 9.01 -1.47
CA SER A 33 10.61 8.96 -2.85
C SER A 33 11.08 7.57 -3.26
N ASN A 34 11.08 6.58 -2.36
CA ASN A 34 11.50 5.21 -2.67
C ASN A 34 10.27 4.33 -3.03
N PRO A 35 10.05 4.02 -4.32
CA PRO A 35 8.85 3.29 -4.75
C PRO A 35 8.79 1.86 -4.19
N ARG A 36 9.93 1.22 -3.89
CA ARG A 36 9.94 -0.12 -3.26
C ARG A 36 9.48 -0.06 -1.82
N LEU A 37 9.93 0.94 -1.07
CA LEU A 37 9.47 1.15 0.30
C LEU A 37 7.97 1.46 0.32
N LEU A 38 7.52 2.38 -0.52
CA LEU A 38 6.10 2.71 -0.65
C LEU A 38 5.26 1.49 -1.00
N THR A 39 5.70 0.68 -1.97
CA THR A 39 5.02 -0.57 -2.33
C THR A 39 4.90 -1.52 -1.13
N SER A 40 5.97 -1.70 -0.36
CA SER A 40 5.94 -2.60 0.81
C SER A 40 5.02 -2.08 1.92
N LEU A 41 5.00 -0.77 2.17
CA LEU A 41 4.10 -0.14 3.12
C LEU A 41 2.64 -0.26 2.66
N LEU A 42 2.38 -0.01 1.38
CA LEU A 42 1.07 -0.14 0.74
C LEU A 42 0.53 -1.57 0.87
N ASP A 43 1.34 -2.58 0.53
CA ASP A 43 0.97 -3.99 0.66
C ASP A 43 0.66 -4.37 2.12
N ALA A 44 1.45 -3.87 3.07
CA ALA A 44 1.22 -4.10 4.49
C ALA A 44 -0.08 -3.46 4.99
N LEU A 45 -0.36 -2.20 4.61
CA LEU A 45 -1.60 -1.50 4.96
C LEU A 45 -2.83 -2.23 4.42
N MET A 46 -2.81 -2.60 3.12
CA MET A 46 -3.91 -3.35 2.50
C MET A 46 -4.14 -4.71 3.17
N LYS A 47 -3.08 -5.48 3.42
CA LYS A 47 -3.20 -6.84 4.00
C LYS A 47 -3.60 -6.83 5.47
N CYS A 48 -3.22 -5.80 6.22
CA CYS A 48 -3.61 -5.63 7.61
C CYS A 48 -4.95 -4.87 7.77
N GLY A 49 -5.53 -4.39 6.67
CA GLY A 49 -6.92 -3.90 6.62
C GLY A 49 -7.09 -2.38 6.73
N ASP A 50 -6.04 -1.58 6.63
CA ASP A 50 -6.16 -0.12 6.56
C ASP A 50 -6.14 0.37 5.11
N VAL A 51 -7.30 0.23 4.47
CA VAL A 51 -7.52 0.62 3.08
C VAL A 51 -7.38 2.12 2.90
N ALA A 52 -7.93 2.92 3.81
CA ALA A 52 -7.95 4.38 3.68
C ALA A 52 -6.52 4.97 3.66
N HIS A 53 -5.62 4.49 4.52
CA HIS A 53 -4.22 4.92 4.47
C HIS A 53 -3.50 4.39 3.23
N ALA A 54 -3.80 3.16 2.80
CA ALA A 54 -3.22 2.61 1.58
C ALA A 54 -3.60 3.44 0.35
N GLU A 55 -4.87 3.82 0.23
CA GLU A 55 -5.37 4.68 -0.85
C GLU A 55 -4.74 6.07 -0.80
N SER A 56 -4.73 6.70 0.38
CA SER A 56 -4.08 8.00 0.56
C SER A 56 -2.61 7.95 0.12
N LEU A 57 -1.89 6.90 0.49
CA LEU A 57 -0.49 6.70 0.09
C LEU A 57 -0.34 6.47 -1.43
N PHE A 58 -1.22 5.65 -2.01
CA PHE A 58 -1.18 5.36 -3.44
C PHE A 58 -1.46 6.62 -4.26
N TYR A 59 -2.55 7.34 -3.98
CA TYR A 59 -2.96 8.50 -4.75
C TYR A 59 -2.02 9.70 -4.57
N SER A 60 -1.47 9.91 -3.37
CA SER A 60 -0.49 10.98 -3.11
C SER A 60 0.91 10.71 -3.67
N SER A 61 1.23 9.46 -4.03
CA SER A 61 2.52 9.15 -4.65
C SER A 61 2.65 9.78 -6.04
N LYS A 62 3.70 10.60 -6.22
CA LYS A 62 4.02 11.25 -7.51
C LYS A 62 4.44 10.23 -8.57
N GLU A 63 5.19 9.22 -8.18
CA GLU A 63 5.64 8.13 -9.05
C GLU A 63 4.94 6.85 -8.61
N LYS A 64 4.09 6.31 -9.46
CA LYS A 64 3.41 5.03 -9.23
C LYS A 64 4.07 4.00 -10.13
N VAL A 65 4.62 2.94 -9.52
CA VAL A 65 5.25 1.84 -10.25
C VAL A 65 4.30 0.64 -10.31
N LEU A 66 4.47 -0.22 -11.33
CA LEU A 66 3.62 -1.41 -11.53
C LEU A 66 3.39 -2.26 -10.26
N PRO A 67 4.40 -2.52 -9.39
CA PRO A 67 4.19 -3.20 -8.12
C PRO A 67 3.16 -2.54 -7.18
N MET A 68 3.02 -1.20 -7.19
CA MET A 68 2.05 -0.49 -6.35
C MET A 68 0.60 -0.76 -6.81
N TYR A 69 0.36 -0.72 -8.12
CA TYR A 69 -0.94 -1.08 -8.70
C TYR A 69 -1.28 -2.54 -8.37
N GLY A 70 -0.30 -3.44 -8.51
CA GLY A 70 -0.45 -4.85 -8.14
C GLY A 70 -0.81 -5.06 -6.68
N ALA A 71 -0.22 -4.29 -5.75
CA ALA A 71 -0.54 -4.35 -4.34
C ALA A 71 -1.97 -3.85 -4.04
N MET A 72 -2.39 -2.73 -4.64
CA MET A 72 -3.77 -2.22 -4.50
C MET A 72 -4.80 -3.21 -5.00
N MET A 73 -4.66 -3.72 -6.23
CA MET A 73 -5.62 -4.66 -6.82
C MET A 73 -5.76 -5.94 -6.00
N LYS A 74 -4.64 -6.52 -5.55
CA LYS A 74 -4.65 -7.72 -4.69
C LYS A 74 -5.36 -7.45 -3.36
N GLY A 75 -5.12 -6.30 -2.75
CA GLY A 75 -5.78 -5.89 -1.52
C GLY A 75 -7.28 -5.67 -1.70
N ILE A 76 -7.68 -4.96 -2.76
CA ILE A 76 -9.08 -4.69 -3.10
C ILE A 76 -9.86 -6.00 -3.31
N ASN A 77 -9.31 -6.91 -4.12
CA ASN A 77 -9.93 -8.22 -4.37
C ASN A 77 -10.11 -9.02 -3.06
N ARG A 78 -9.09 -9.05 -2.21
CA ARG A 78 -9.13 -9.73 -0.90
C ARG A 78 -10.24 -9.18 0.02
N LEU A 79 -10.49 -7.87 -0.04
CA LEU A 79 -11.43 -7.18 0.85
C LEU A 79 -12.84 -7.05 0.24
N ASN A 80 -13.04 -7.53 -1.00
CA ASN A 80 -14.30 -7.40 -1.75
C ASN A 80 -14.79 -5.95 -1.94
N ILE A 81 -13.87 -5.00 -2.07
CA ILE A 81 -14.14 -3.55 -2.24
C ILE A 81 -14.05 -3.12 -3.72
N TYR A 82 -14.88 -3.72 -4.56
CA TYR A 82 -14.72 -3.66 -6.03
C TYR A 82 -14.92 -2.27 -6.64
N ASP A 83 -15.61 -1.35 -5.96
CA ASP A 83 -15.82 0.03 -6.42
C ASP A 83 -14.49 0.76 -6.69
N ASN A 84 -13.42 0.41 -5.96
CA ASN A 84 -12.11 1.05 -6.09
C ASN A 84 -11.18 0.31 -7.06
N ALA A 85 -11.56 -0.89 -7.53
CA ALA A 85 -10.77 -1.72 -8.43
C ALA A 85 -10.69 -1.13 -9.85
N GLU A 86 -11.83 -0.65 -10.37
CA GLU A 86 -11.91 -0.03 -11.70
C GLU A 86 -11.07 1.24 -11.80
N LEU A 87 -11.04 2.04 -10.74
CA LEU A 87 -10.26 3.29 -10.71
C LEU A 87 -8.74 3.00 -10.70
N ALA A 88 -8.30 2.01 -9.92
CA ALA A 88 -6.90 1.59 -9.92
C ALA A 88 -6.47 0.97 -11.27
N MET A 89 -7.35 0.19 -11.91
CA MET A 89 -7.11 -0.41 -13.23
C MET A 89 -7.07 0.63 -14.35
N SER A 90 -8.02 1.57 -14.38
CA SER A 90 -8.05 2.63 -15.39
C SER A 90 -6.81 3.53 -15.36
N GLN A 91 -6.30 3.87 -14.17
CA GLN A 91 -5.04 4.61 -14.03
C GLN A 91 -3.82 3.84 -14.55
N LEU A 92 -3.82 2.51 -14.43
CA LEU A 92 -2.72 1.69 -14.95
C LEU A 92 -2.67 1.74 -16.49
N PHE A 93 -3.81 1.68 -17.17
CA PHE A 93 -3.88 1.74 -18.64
C PHE A 93 -3.47 3.10 -19.22
N ILE A 94 -3.65 4.20 -18.50
CA ILE A 94 -3.20 5.54 -18.93
C ILE A 94 -1.67 5.69 -18.79
N SER A 95 -1.03 4.81 -18.02
CA SER A 95 0.41 4.86 -17.76
C SER A 95 1.27 4.12 -18.81
N PHE A 96 0.63 3.50 -19.82
CA PHE A 96 1.22 2.80 -20.96
C PHE A 96 0.73 3.41 -22.27
#